data_AF-A0A0F8AKZ2-F1
#
_entry.id   AF-A0A0F8AKZ2-F1
#
_cell.length_a   1.000
_cell.length_b   1.000
_cell.length_c   1.000
_cell.angle_alpha   90.00
_cell.angle_beta   90.00
_cell.angle_gamma   90.00
#
_symmetry.space_group_name_H-M   'P 1'
#
loop_
_entity.id
_entity.type
_entity.pdbx_description
1 polymer ?
#
loop_
_entity_poly.entity_id
_entity_poly.type
_entity_poly.pdbx_seq_one_letter_code
_entity_poly.pdbx_strand_id
1 'polypeptide(L)'
;QNRTQPRCISQMFNPLEPATFCSGFQNEKFEMQSNISTVFLKMKQVGLSDSGLYFCGFYMYRNPVIVDATYLEVQVTGDLRVEEFDGVKNLMSVTLAALTAFLVMVVICLAVKIKKLQKGLVPVISATSSPVSSFTPLLGFLPPPDLDIPSSQTPIHVFKCL
;
A
#
# COMPACT_ATOMS: atom_id res chain seq x y z
N GLN A 1 -3.93 21.15 9.98
CA GLN A 1 -2.70 20.50 10.47
C GLN A 1 -1.87 20.13 9.25
N ASN A 2 -0.72 20.77 9.04
CA ASN A 2 0.15 20.50 7.89
C ASN A 2 0.74 19.09 8.06
N ARG A 3 0.24 18.10 7.29
CA ARG A 3 0.64 16.68 7.43
C ARG A 3 2.06 16.39 6.94
N THR A 4 2.72 17.36 6.33
CA THR A 4 4.06 17.26 5.75
C THR A 4 5.20 17.38 6.77
N GLN A 5 4.92 17.68 8.05
CA GLN A 5 5.95 17.76 9.08
C GLN A 5 6.07 16.46 9.88
N PRO A 6 7.30 15.95 10.10
CA PRO A 6 7.52 14.77 10.91
C PRO A 6 7.12 15.02 12.37
N ARG A 7 6.41 14.07 12.96
CA ARG A 7 6.00 14.09 14.38
C ARG A 7 6.90 13.16 15.18
N CYS A 8 7.44 13.64 16.29
CA CYS A 8 8.23 12.81 17.21
C CYS A 8 7.34 11.75 17.87
N ILE A 9 7.80 10.49 17.86
CA ILE A 9 7.20 9.36 18.58
C ILE A 9 7.87 9.20 19.94
N SER A 10 9.19 9.07 19.93
CA SER A 10 10.01 8.80 21.11
C SER A 10 11.42 9.35 20.95
N GLN A 11 12.09 9.54 22.08
CA GLN A 11 13.44 10.08 22.16
C GLN A 11 14.25 9.37 23.24
N MET A 12 15.57 9.35 23.08
CA MET A 12 16.49 8.74 24.02
C MET A 12 17.81 9.50 24.01
N PHE A 13 18.33 9.81 25.20
CA PHE A 13 19.62 10.51 25.35
C PHE A 13 20.80 9.57 25.51
N ASN A 14 20.59 8.44 26.20
CA ASN A 14 21.61 7.45 26.49
C ASN A 14 21.07 6.06 26.14
N PRO A 15 21.80 5.21 25.42
CA PRO A 15 21.37 3.83 25.14
C PRO A 15 21.19 2.97 26.40
N LEU A 16 21.78 3.35 27.53
CA LEU A 16 21.60 2.66 28.81
C LEU A 16 20.36 3.14 29.58
N GLU A 17 19.76 4.25 29.17
CA GLU A 17 18.59 4.83 29.83
C GLU A 17 17.30 4.48 29.07
N PRO A 18 16.16 4.35 29.79
CA PRO A 18 14.87 4.14 29.15
C PRO A 18 14.52 5.30 28.20
N ALA A 19 13.95 4.95 27.04
CA ALA A 19 13.41 5.94 26.13
C ALA A 19 12.20 6.68 26.72
N THR A 20 12.05 7.95 26.34
CA THR A 20 10.91 8.78 26.72
C THR A 20 10.02 9.02 25.50
N PHE A 21 8.70 9.01 25.70
CA PHE A 21 7.74 9.29 24.61
C PHE A 21 7.49 10.78 24.44
N CYS A 22 7.35 11.20 23.19
CA CYS A 22 6.98 12.56 22.84
C CYS A 22 5.50 12.84 23.12
N SER A 23 5.16 14.10 23.36
CA SER A 23 3.79 14.49 23.71
C SER A 23 2.78 14.12 22.62
N GLY A 24 1.67 13.49 23.03
CA GLY A 24 0.63 13.02 22.13
C GLY A 24 0.90 11.66 21.48
N PHE A 25 1.95 10.95 21.87
CA PHE A 25 2.16 9.53 21.59
C PHE A 25 1.99 8.70 22.86
N GLN A 26 1.36 7.52 22.73
CA GLN A 26 1.11 6.61 23.84
C GLN A 26 2.19 5.53 23.92
N ASN A 27 2.71 5.31 25.13
CA ASN A 27 3.66 4.27 25.51
C ASN A 27 3.11 2.83 25.37
N GLU A 28 1.80 2.68 25.22
CA GLU A 28 1.16 1.37 25.10
C GLU A 28 1.35 0.76 23.71
N LYS A 29 1.47 1.58 22.66
CA LYS A 29 1.51 1.12 21.26
C LYS A 29 2.91 0.94 20.72
N PHE A 30 3.83 1.80 21.16
CA PHE A 30 5.22 1.85 20.71
C PHE A 30 6.13 1.54 21.88
N GLU A 31 7.23 0.86 21.60
CA GLU A 31 8.29 0.56 22.55
C GLU A 31 9.62 0.84 21.85
N MET A 32 10.39 1.78 22.39
CA MET A 32 11.71 2.10 21.86
C MET A 32 12.75 1.38 22.71
N GLN A 33 13.58 0.58 22.05
CA GLN A 33 14.71 -0.10 22.65
C GLN A 33 15.99 0.38 21.98
N SER A 34 17.12 0.14 22.63
CA SER A 34 18.42 0.45 22.05
C SER A 34 19.47 -0.59 22.44
N ASN A 35 20.44 -0.72 21.55
CA ASN A 35 21.73 -1.30 21.81
C ASN A 35 22.76 -0.16 21.65
N ILE A 36 23.99 -0.36 22.15
CA ILE A 36 25.05 0.65 22.19
C ILE A 36 25.16 1.47 20.88
N SER A 37 24.96 0.84 19.72
CA SER A 37 25.04 1.49 18.41
C SER A 37 23.72 1.57 17.63
N THR A 38 22.63 0.95 18.08
CA THR A 38 21.39 0.82 17.30
C THR A 38 20.16 1.15 18.12
N VAL A 39 19.19 1.78 17.49
CA VAL A 39 17.89 2.09 18.08
C VAL A 39 16.83 1.28 17.35
N PHE A 40 15.92 0.69 18.11
CA PHE A 40 14.84 -0.14 17.61
C PHE A 40 13.50 0.45 18.04
N LEU A 41 12.59 0.66 17.08
CA LEU A 41 11.19 0.96 17.35
C LEU A 41 10.37 -0.31 17.19
N LYS A 42 9.85 -0.84 18.30
CA LYS A 42 8.95 -1.98 18.34
C LYS A 42 7.50 -1.49 18.44
N MET A 43 6.66 -1.93 17.51
CA MET A 43 5.23 -1.63 17.51
C MET A 43 4.46 -2.83 18.05
N LYS A 44 3.76 -2.68 19.18
CA LYS A 44 3.02 -3.77 19.82
C LYS A 44 1.72 -4.09 19.09
N GLN A 45 1.04 -3.06 18.61
CA GLN A 45 -0.19 -3.16 17.83
C GLN A 45 -0.09 -2.24 16.62
N VAL A 46 -0.34 -2.80 15.44
CA VAL A 46 -0.20 -2.12 14.15
C VAL A 46 -1.57 -2.12 13.46
N GLY A 47 -2.04 -0.93 13.10
CA GLY A 47 -3.29 -0.71 12.36
C GLY A 47 -3.03 0.05 11.06
N LEU A 48 -4.06 0.19 10.21
CA LEU A 48 -3.90 0.79 8.88
C LEU A 48 -3.35 2.22 8.90
N SER A 49 -3.78 3.01 9.88
CA SER A 49 -3.28 4.38 10.11
C SER A 49 -1.81 4.42 10.58
N ASP A 50 -1.22 3.27 10.88
CA ASP A 50 0.20 3.18 11.19
C ASP A 50 1.09 3.15 9.97
N SER A 51 0.53 2.85 8.80
CA SER A 51 1.28 2.97 7.55
C SER A 51 1.82 4.39 7.37
N GLY A 52 3.01 4.50 6.82
CA GLY A 52 3.69 5.78 6.62
C GLY A 52 5.20 5.68 6.73
N LEU A 53 5.85 6.82 6.57
CA LEU A 53 7.30 6.92 6.60
C LEU A 53 7.78 7.23 8.02
N TYR A 54 8.64 6.36 8.55
CA TYR A 54 9.27 6.48 9.86
C TYR A 54 10.72 6.87 9.67
N PHE A 55 11.22 7.76 10.49
CA PHE A 55 12.58 8.27 10.43
C PHE A 55 13.26 8.11 11.78
N CYS A 56 14.51 7.66 11.77
CA CYS A 56 15.39 7.75 12.92
C CYS A 56 16.41 8.87 12.67
N GLY A 57 16.69 9.67 13.69
CA GLY A 57 17.58 10.81 13.56
C GLY A 57 17.97 11.38 14.90
N PHE A 58 18.61 12.54 14.90
CA PHE A 58 18.94 13.30 16.10
C PHE A 58 18.78 14.78 15.83
N TYR A 59 18.71 15.58 16.88
CA TYR A 59 18.81 17.03 16.74
C TYR A 59 20.27 17.46 16.82
N MET A 60 20.74 18.08 15.74
CA MET A 60 21.95 18.91 15.81
C MET A 60 21.51 20.35 16.03
N TYR A 61 21.83 20.87 17.20
CA TYR A 61 21.40 22.19 17.66
C TYR A 61 19.86 22.32 17.72
N ARG A 62 19.22 22.71 16.61
CA ARG A 62 17.76 22.85 16.46
C ARG A 62 17.22 22.25 15.16
N ASN A 63 18.08 21.61 14.37
CA ASN A 63 17.71 21.04 13.09
C ASN A 63 17.66 19.50 13.23
N PRO A 64 16.55 18.86 12.82
CA PRO A 64 16.49 17.41 12.78
C PRO A 64 17.41 16.91 11.65
N VAL A 65 18.32 16.00 11.98
CA VAL A 65 19.14 15.27 11.02
C VAL A 65 18.59 13.85 10.95
N ILE A 66 18.12 13.45 9.76
CA ILE A 66 17.58 12.12 9.50
C ILE A 66 18.75 11.21 9.10
N VAL A 67 18.89 10.10 9.81
CA VAL A 67 19.95 9.10 9.57
C VAL A 67 19.38 7.93 8.78
N ASP A 68 18.17 7.50 9.12
CA ASP A 68 17.52 6.35 8.50
C ASP A 68 16.03 6.60 8.30
N ALA A 69 15.47 5.97 7.27
CA ALA A 69 14.08 6.07 6.88
C ALA A 69 13.51 4.70 6.50
N THR A 70 12.42 4.31 7.14
CA THR A 70 11.72 3.05 6.86
C THR A 70 10.25 3.34 6.55
N TYR A 71 9.77 2.89 5.40
CA TYR A 71 8.35 2.94 5.08
C TYR A 71 7.65 1.69 5.64
N LEU A 72 6.67 1.90 6.51
CA LEU A 72 5.82 0.84 7.02
C LEU A 72 4.54 0.80 6.19
N GLU A 73 4.25 -0.36 5.59
CA GLU A 73 2.97 -0.61 4.92
C GLU A 73 2.22 -1.69 5.68
N VAL A 74 1.00 -1.37 6.11
CA VAL A 74 0.13 -2.31 6.83
C VAL A 74 -0.91 -2.83 5.85
N GLN A 75 -0.80 -4.12 5.51
CA GLN A 75 -1.77 -4.77 4.62
C GLN A 75 -2.92 -5.37 5.42
N VAL A 76 -4.16 -5.19 4.94
CA VAL A 76 -5.30 -5.97 5.45
C VAL A 76 -5.22 -7.35 4.82
N THR A 77 -4.59 -8.29 5.50
CA THR A 77 -4.68 -9.70 5.12
C THR A 77 -6.06 -10.22 5.53
N GLY A 78 -7.03 -10.09 4.62
CA GLY A 78 -7.95 -11.18 4.35
C GLY A 78 -9.22 -11.40 5.18
N ASP A 79 -9.40 -10.86 6.39
CA ASP A 79 -10.61 -11.24 7.17
C ASP A 79 -11.84 -10.33 7.00
N LEU A 80 -11.78 -9.34 6.09
CA LEU A 80 -12.93 -8.49 5.76
C LEU A 80 -13.36 -8.55 4.29
N ARG A 81 -12.98 -9.61 3.55
CA ARG A 81 -13.40 -9.79 2.14
C ARG A 81 -13.83 -11.21 1.76
N VAL A 82 -14.01 -12.12 2.71
CA VAL A 82 -14.52 -13.46 2.38
C VAL A 82 -16.03 -13.57 2.60
N GLU A 83 -16.63 -12.95 3.63
CA GLU A 83 -18.07 -13.12 3.89
C GLU A 83 -18.98 -12.20 3.03
N GLU A 84 -18.67 -10.91 2.86
CA GLU A 84 -19.50 -10.03 2.02
C GLU A 84 -19.28 -10.24 0.52
N PHE A 85 -18.09 -10.67 0.13
CA PHE A 85 -17.75 -10.82 -1.28
C PHE A 85 -18.34 -12.11 -1.87
N ASP A 86 -18.63 -13.13 -1.07
CA ASP A 86 -19.32 -14.34 -1.54
C ASP A 86 -20.79 -14.03 -1.90
N GLY A 87 -21.52 -13.33 -1.02
CA GLY A 87 -22.89 -12.89 -1.28
C GLY A 87 -23.01 -11.98 -2.51
N VAL A 88 -22.13 -10.97 -2.61
CA VAL A 88 -22.14 -10.02 -3.74
C VAL A 88 -21.64 -10.66 -5.03
N LYS A 89 -20.62 -11.54 -5.00
CA LYS A 89 -20.18 -12.31 -6.19
C LYS A 89 -21.27 -13.24 -6.69
N ASN A 90 -22.00 -13.92 -5.81
CA ASN A 90 -23.06 -14.85 -6.22
C ASN A 90 -24.22 -14.10 -6.88
N LEU A 91 -24.66 -12.97 -6.30
CA LEU A 91 -25.67 -12.09 -6.92
C LEU A 91 -25.20 -11.50 -8.25
N MET A 92 -23.95 -11.03 -8.32
CA MET A 92 -23.39 -10.46 -9.55
C MET A 92 -23.22 -11.53 -10.63
N SER A 93 -22.74 -12.72 -10.28
CA SER A 93 -22.54 -13.87 -11.17
C SER A 93 -23.87 -14.37 -11.74
N VAL A 94 -24.88 -14.59 -10.89
CA VAL A 94 -26.22 -15.01 -11.32
C VAL A 94 -26.86 -13.98 -12.24
N THR A 95 -26.73 -12.69 -11.89
CA THR A 95 -27.26 -11.60 -12.71
C THR A 95 -26.54 -11.51 -14.05
N LEU A 96 -25.21 -11.64 -14.07
CA LEU A 96 -24.43 -11.65 -15.32
C LEU A 96 -24.81 -12.85 -16.20
N ALA A 97 -24.97 -14.03 -15.61
CA ALA A 97 -25.34 -15.25 -16.32
C ALA A 97 -26.75 -15.14 -16.94
N ALA A 98 -27.73 -14.64 -16.18
CA ALA A 98 -29.09 -14.43 -16.67
C ALA A 98 -29.15 -13.38 -17.79
N LEU A 99 -28.47 -12.24 -17.62
CA LEU A 99 -28.38 -11.20 -18.64
C LEU A 99 -27.69 -11.73 -19.91
N THR A 100 -26.59 -12.47 -19.75
CA THR A 100 -25.85 -13.06 -20.87
C THR A 100 -26.72 -14.07 -21.63
N ALA A 101 -27.42 -14.96 -20.93
CA ALA A 101 -28.33 -15.92 -21.55
C ALA A 101 -29.49 -15.22 -22.30
N PHE A 102 -30.08 -14.19 -21.69
CA PHE A 102 -31.12 -13.39 -22.33
C PHE A 102 -30.62 -12.70 -23.60
N LEU A 103 -29.45 -12.05 -23.54
CA LEU A 103 -28.83 -11.39 -24.70
C LEU A 103 -28.52 -12.39 -25.82
N VAL A 104 -27.98 -13.57 -25.49
CA VAL A 104 -27.71 -14.63 -26.47
C VAL A 104 -29.00 -15.08 -27.16
N MET A 105 -30.08 -15.28 -26.40
CA MET A 105 -31.38 -15.65 -26.98
C MET A 105 -31.93 -14.57 -27.91
N VAL A 106 -31.81 -13.29 -27.55
CA VAL A 106 -32.22 -12.17 -28.41
C VAL A 106 -31.40 -12.16 -29.70
N VAL A 107 -30.08 -12.32 -29.61
CA VAL A 107 -29.18 -12.38 -30.78
C VAL A 107 -29.53 -13.57 -31.68
N ILE A 108 -29.81 -14.75 -31.12
CA ILE A 108 -30.24 -15.94 -31.89
C ILE A 108 -31.58 -15.66 -32.59
N CYS A 109 -32.57 -15.12 -31.88
CA CYS A 109 -33.87 -14.77 -32.47
C CYS A 109 -33.74 -13.76 -33.61
N LEU A 110 -32.90 -12.73 -33.44
CA LEU A 110 -32.59 -11.76 -34.48
C LEU A 110 -31.86 -12.41 -35.65
N ALA A 111 -30.87 -13.27 -35.40
CA ALA A 111 -30.15 -13.99 -36.44
C ALA A 111 -31.06 -14.95 -37.22
N VAL A 112 -32.02 -15.61 -36.57
CA VAL A 112 -33.02 -16.45 -37.25
C VAL A 112 -33.95 -15.60 -38.11
N LYS A 113 -34.42 -14.45 -37.60
CA LYS A 113 -35.22 -13.50 -38.39
C LYS A 113 -34.44 -12.97 -39.59
N ILE A 114 -33.18 -12.59 -39.40
CA ILE A 114 -32.29 -12.12 -40.46
C ILE A 114 -31.99 -13.25 -41.44
N LYS A 115 -31.72 -14.49 -41.02
CA LYS A 115 -31.55 -15.65 -41.90
C LYS A 115 -32.81 -15.99 -42.70
N LYS A 116 -33.99 -15.81 -42.10
CA LYS A 116 -35.28 -15.93 -42.80
C LYS A 116 -35.44 -14.84 -43.87
N LEU A 117 -34.86 -13.65 -43.66
CA LEU A 117 -34.80 -12.54 -44.63
C LEU A 117 -33.64 -12.66 -45.64
N GLN A 118 -32.51 -13.27 -45.26
CA GLN A 118 -31.27 -13.42 -46.05
C GLN A 118 -31.24 -14.69 -46.92
N LYS A 119 -32.28 -15.54 -46.88
CA LYS A 119 -32.48 -16.56 -47.92
C LYS A 119 -32.62 -15.99 -49.36
N GLY A 120 -32.57 -14.66 -49.53
CA GLY A 120 -32.51 -13.98 -50.83
C GLY A 120 -31.17 -13.36 -51.22
N LEU A 121 -30.10 -13.36 -50.40
CA LEU A 121 -28.84 -12.72 -50.80
C LEU A 121 -27.63 -13.22 -49.99
N VAL A 122 -26.72 -13.95 -50.64
CA VAL A 122 -25.37 -14.33 -50.15
C VAL A 122 -24.41 -13.16 -50.45
N PRO A 123 -23.60 -12.66 -49.49
CA PRO A 123 -22.19 -13.08 -49.34
C PRO A 123 -21.67 -13.05 -47.86
N VAL A 124 -20.90 -14.03 -47.39
CA VAL A 124 -19.41 -14.14 -47.36
C VAL A 124 -18.69 -12.83 -47.02
N ILE A 125 -18.05 -12.77 -45.83
CA ILE A 125 -16.61 -12.51 -45.64
C ILE A 125 -16.23 -12.76 -44.16
N SER A 126 -15.11 -13.45 -44.03
CA SER A 126 -14.40 -13.96 -42.86
C SER A 126 -13.82 -12.87 -41.95
N ALA A 127 -13.95 -13.09 -40.63
CA ALA A 127 -13.16 -12.41 -39.61
C ALA A 127 -11.74 -12.98 -39.56
N THR A 128 -10.76 -12.14 -39.26
CA THR A 128 -9.51 -12.58 -38.63
C THR A 128 -9.19 -11.63 -37.48
N SER A 129 -9.03 -12.23 -36.31
CA SER A 129 -8.76 -11.62 -35.01
C SER A 129 -7.27 -11.78 -34.65
N SER A 130 -6.71 -10.84 -33.89
CA SER A 130 -6.19 -11.04 -32.51
C SER A 130 -4.66 -10.72 -32.38
N PRO A 131 -4.04 -10.68 -31.17
CA PRO A 131 -3.70 -9.44 -30.44
C PRO A 131 -2.29 -9.43 -29.75
N VAL A 132 -2.09 -8.54 -28.76
CA VAL A 132 -1.10 -8.51 -27.63
C VAL A 132 0.33 -8.05 -28.01
N SER A 133 1.19 -7.35 -27.24
CA SER A 133 1.53 -7.20 -25.79
C SER A 133 2.43 -5.94 -25.60
N SER A 134 2.30 -5.07 -24.57
CA SER A 134 2.85 -5.11 -23.18
C SER A 134 4.35 -5.46 -23.06
N PHE A 135 5.23 -4.94 -22.17
CA PHE A 135 5.35 -3.82 -21.21
C PHE A 135 6.80 -3.92 -20.62
N THR A 136 7.48 -2.79 -20.34
CA THR A 136 8.52 -2.52 -19.28
C THR A 136 9.90 -3.25 -19.24
N PRO A 137 10.89 -2.88 -18.36
CA PRO A 137 11.24 -1.63 -17.64
C PRO A 137 12.78 -1.31 -17.58
N LEU A 138 13.17 -0.23 -16.86
CA LEU A 138 14.19 -0.13 -15.78
C LEU A 138 15.10 1.12 -15.85
N LEU A 139 15.07 1.93 -14.78
CA LEU A 139 16.26 2.65 -14.31
C LEU A 139 16.23 2.68 -12.78
N GLY A 140 17.19 1.98 -12.18
CA GLY A 140 17.41 1.96 -10.73
C GLY A 140 18.15 3.22 -10.27
N PHE A 141 17.85 3.66 -9.06
CA PHE A 141 18.60 4.69 -8.35
C PHE A 141 19.39 4.07 -7.19
N LEU A 142 20.66 4.45 -7.07
CA LEU A 142 21.55 4.11 -5.96
C LEU A 142 21.17 4.84 -4.66
N PRO A 143 21.52 4.29 -3.48
CA PRO A 143 21.50 5.03 -2.22
C PRO A 143 22.72 5.97 -2.07
N PRO A 144 22.61 7.09 -1.32
CA PRO A 144 23.72 7.98 -1.00
C PRO A 144 24.61 7.43 0.15
N PRO A 145 25.82 7.97 0.33
CA PRO A 145 26.84 7.44 1.23
C PRO A 145 26.65 7.83 2.70
N ASP A 146 27.18 6.98 3.58
CA ASP A 146 27.20 7.09 5.03
C ASP A 146 27.83 8.41 5.53
N LEU A 147 27.12 9.05 6.47
CA LEU A 147 27.59 10.24 7.17
C LEU A 147 27.99 9.82 8.60
N ASP A 148 29.29 9.81 8.88
CA ASP A 148 29.84 9.59 10.22
C ASP A 148 29.46 10.74 11.16
N ILE A 149 28.89 10.40 12.32
CA ILE A 149 28.44 11.37 13.34
C ILE A 149 29.20 11.15 14.65
N PRO A 150 29.71 12.21 15.30
CA PRO A 150 30.44 12.11 16.56
C PRO A 150 29.53 11.72 17.74
N SER A 151 30.06 10.84 18.59
CA SER A 151 29.30 9.93 19.44
C SER A 151 29.06 10.38 20.89
N SER A 152 28.83 11.66 21.22
CA SER A 152 28.80 11.98 22.66
C SER A 152 27.80 12.97 23.24
N GLN A 153 26.94 13.67 22.49
CA GLN A 153 26.02 14.59 23.20
C GLN A 153 24.70 14.99 22.50
N THR A 154 24.15 14.18 21.59
CA THR A 154 22.86 14.49 20.94
C THR A 154 21.80 13.41 21.18
N PRO A 155 20.58 13.77 21.61
CA PRO A 155 19.50 12.80 21.75
C PRO A 155 19.12 12.20 20.41
N ILE A 156 18.86 10.89 20.40
CA ILE A 156 18.32 10.16 19.25
C ILE A 156 16.80 10.22 19.33
N HIS A 157 16.16 10.50 18.21
CA HIS A 157 14.72 10.66 18.08
C HIS A 157 14.20 9.77 16.96
N VAL A 158 13.01 9.22 17.19
CA VAL A 158 12.23 8.53 16.15
C VAL A 158 11.03 9.39 15.79
N PHE A 159 10.87 9.66 14.51
CA PHE A 159 9.81 10.49 13.95
C PHE A 159 8.92 9.70 12.98
N LYS A 160 7.71 10.19 12.76
CA LYS A 160 6.77 9.67 11.76
C LYS A 160 6.17 10.78 10.90
N CYS A 161 6.02 10.54 9.61
CA CYS A 161 5.28 11.37 8.66
C CYS A 161 4.02 10.64 8.13
N LEU A 162 2.96 11.41 7.81
CA LEU A 162 1.68 10.92 7.26
C LEU A 162 1.55 11.24 5.76
#